data_AF-A0A9E5ID62-F1
#
_entry.id   AF-A0A9E5ID62-F1
#
_cell.length_a   1.000
_cell.length_b   1.000
_cell.length_c   1.000
_cell.angle_alpha   90.00
_cell.angle_beta   90.00
_cell.angle_gamma   90.00
#
_symmetry.space_group_name_H-M   'P 1'
#
loop_
_entity.id
_entity.type
_entity.pdbx_description
1 polymer ?
#
loop_
_entity_poly.entity_id
_entity_poly.type
_entity_poly.pdbx_seq_one_letter_code
_entity_poly.pdbx_strand_id
1 'polypeptide(L)'
;NISAQMLNSVEDLRHELHGQLTRPVQWTNSVHTMVEHGVETFVELGPKQVLTGLIRRINSQVQTLSLSDVEIVKLLYPSENDASASLTA
;
A
#
# COMPACT_ATOMS: atom_id res chain seq x y z
N ASN A 1 8.94 -6.19 -7.60
CA ASN A 1 7.96 -5.65 -8.59
C ASN A 1 8.60 -5.47 -9.98
N ILE A 2 9.54 -6.32 -10.36
CA ILE A 2 10.10 -6.47 -11.71
C ILE A 2 9.23 -7.40 -12.57
N SER A 3 8.47 -8.31 -11.95
CA SER A 3 7.51 -9.22 -12.62
C SER A 3 6.06 -8.72 -12.55
N ALA A 4 5.74 -7.92 -11.53
CA ALA A 4 4.37 -7.49 -11.22
C ALA A 4 3.39 -8.65 -10.96
N GLN A 5 3.88 -9.78 -10.45
CA GLN A 5 3.07 -10.94 -10.10
C GLN A 5 3.03 -11.19 -8.59
N MET A 6 2.02 -11.96 -8.16
CA MET A 6 1.94 -12.47 -6.79
C MET A 6 3.05 -13.50 -6.57
N LEU A 7 3.84 -13.33 -5.51
CA LEU A 7 4.93 -14.25 -5.17
C LEU A 7 4.46 -15.20 -4.07
N ASN A 8 4.67 -16.49 -4.27
CA ASN A 8 4.16 -17.54 -3.37
C ASN A 8 5.25 -18.32 -2.65
N SER A 9 6.52 -17.94 -2.82
CA SER A 9 7.66 -18.57 -2.17
C SER A 9 8.72 -17.55 -1.76
N VAL A 10 9.53 -17.93 -0.78
CA VAL A 10 10.67 -17.11 -0.33
C VAL A 10 11.72 -16.99 -1.43
N GLU A 11 11.89 -18.03 -2.26
CA GLU A 11 12.87 -18.01 -3.35
C GLU A 11 12.49 -17.01 -4.43
N ASP A 12 11.21 -16.99 -4.83
CA ASP A 12 10.70 -15.99 -5.79
C ASP A 12 10.86 -14.56 -5.24
N LEU A 13 10.58 -14.36 -3.95
CA LEU A 13 10.79 -13.07 -3.29
C LEU A 13 12.25 -12.63 -3.34
N ARG A 14 13.21 -13.51 -3.04
CA ARG A 14 14.65 -13.19 -3.11
C ARG A 14 15.07 -12.84 -4.53
N HIS A 15 14.63 -13.61 -5.52
CA HIS A 15 14.90 -13.34 -6.93
C HIS A 15 14.36 -11.98 -7.35
N GLU A 16 13.10 -11.69 -6.99
CA GLU A 16 12.42 -10.44 -7.30
C GLU A 16 13.15 -9.23 -6.69
N LEU A 17 13.55 -9.32 -5.42
CA LEU A 17 14.27 -8.26 -4.71
C LEU A 17 15.67 -8.03 -5.30
N HIS A 18 16.40 -9.10 -5.63
CA HIS A 18 17.72 -8.96 -6.25
C HIS A 18 17.63 -8.28 -7.62
N GLY A 19 16.65 -8.66 -8.44
CA GLY A 19 16.45 -8.08 -9.77
C GLY A 19 15.98 -6.62 -9.73
N GLN A 20 15.32 -6.15 -8.66
CA GLN A 20 14.90 -4.74 -8.54
C GLN A 20 16.08 -3.75 -8.58
N LEU A 21 17.30 -4.18 -8.25
CA LEU A 21 18.48 -3.32 -8.29
C LEU A 21 18.84 -2.86 -9.71
N THR A 22 18.47 -3.63 -10.72
CA THR A 22 18.89 -3.41 -12.12
C THR A 22 17.75 -3.39 -13.12
N ARG A 23 16.52 -3.69 -12.68
CA ARG A 23 15.33 -3.75 -13.53
C ARG A 23 14.31 -2.70 -13.10
N PRO A 24 13.53 -2.16 -14.06
CA PRO A 24 12.54 -1.14 -13.75
C PRO A 24 11.43 -1.67 -12.85
N VAL A 25 10.87 -0.76 -12.05
CA VAL A 25 9.68 -1.01 -11.23
C VAL A 25 8.44 -1.03 -12.13
N GLN A 26 7.77 -2.19 -12.21
CA GLN A 26 6.54 -2.38 -12.96
C GLN A 26 5.31 -1.93 -12.14
N TRP A 27 5.25 -0.65 -11.75
CA TRP A 27 4.23 -0.14 -10.82
C TRP A 27 2.80 -0.28 -11.35
N THR A 28 2.53 0.22 -12.56
CA THR A 28 1.19 0.16 -13.19
C THR A 28 0.68 -1.27 -13.26
N ASN A 29 1.51 -2.19 -13.75
CA ASN A 29 1.14 -3.60 -13.84
C ASN A 29 0.93 -4.22 -12.45
N SER A 30 1.73 -3.84 -11.45
CA SER A 30 1.55 -4.34 -10.09
C SER A 30 0.18 -3.93 -9.51
N VAL A 31 -0.27 -2.70 -9.78
CA VAL A 31 -1.60 -2.23 -9.37
C VAL A 31 -2.70 -2.99 -10.13
N HIS A 32 -2.56 -3.20 -11.44
CA HIS A 32 -3.52 -4.02 -12.19
C HIS A 32 -3.61 -5.45 -11.64
N THR A 33 -2.48 -6.11 -11.42
CA THR A 33 -2.46 -7.46 -10.84
C THR A 33 -3.17 -7.50 -9.49
N MET A 34 -2.92 -6.54 -8.59
CA MET A 34 -3.61 -6.49 -7.30
C MET A 34 -5.13 -6.36 -7.47
N VAL A 35 -5.60 -5.48 -8.35
CA VAL A 35 -7.03 -5.29 -8.62
C VAL A 35 -7.66 -6.55 -9.24
N GLU A 36 -6.98 -7.18 -10.20
CA GLU A 36 -7.44 -8.43 -10.82
C GLU A 36 -7.58 -9.57 -9.80
N HIS A 37 -6.79 -9.54 -8.73
CA HIS A 37 -6.89 -10.48 -7.61
C HIS A 37 -7.88 -10.02 -6.52
N GLY A 38 -8.70 -9.01 -6.79
CA GLY A 38 -9.78 -8.58 -5.91
C GLY A 38 -9.38 -7.58 -4.82
N VAL A 39 -8.23 -6.92 -4.94
CA VAL A 39 -7.87 -5.83 -4.02
C VAL A 39 -8.70 -4.59 -4.35
N GLU A 40 -9.55 -4.18 -3.40
CA GLU A 40 -10.44 -3.03 -3.54
C GLU A 40 -9.94 -1.78 -2.79
N THR A 41 -9.12 -1.97 -1.75
CA THR A 41 -8.66 -0.89 -0.85
C THR A 41 -7.15 -0.90 -0.74
N PHE A 42 -6.53 0.25 -1.00
CA PHE A 42 -5.10 0.49 -0.85
C PHE A 42 -4.85 1.44 0.32
N VAL A 43 -3.90 1.11 1.19
CA VAL A 43 -3.48 1.96 2.31
C VAL A 43 -2.02 2.35 2.11
N GLU A 44 -1.76 3.64 1.89
CA GLU A 44 -0.42 4.22 1.85
C GLU A 44 0.02 4.61 3.27
N LEU A 45 1.18 4.11 3.69
CA LEU A 45 1.77 4.42 4.99
C LEU A 45 2.95 5.37 4.81
N GLY A 46 2.93 6.50 5.50
CA GLY A 46 4.04 7.44 5.57
C GLY A 46 3.66 8.87 5.18
N PRO A 47 4.63 9.80 5.22
CA PRO A 47 4.37 11.19 4.94
C PRO A 47 4.24 11.40 3.43
N LYS A 48 3.12 12.02 3.00
CA LYS A 48 2.66 12.31 1.62
C LYS A 48 1.60 11.32 1.10
N GLN A 49 1.11 11.56 -0.12
CA GLN A 49 0.05 10.81 -0.79
C GLN A 49 0.43 10.47 -2.24
N VAL A 50 1.71 10.14 -2.47
CA VAL A 50 2.23 9.96 -3.83
C VAL A 50 1.68 8.68 -4.44
N LEU A 51 1.75 7.56 -3.72
CA LEU A 51 1.27 6.28 -4.21
C LEU A 51 -0.25 6.29 -4.36
N THR A 52 -0.96 6.92 -3.44
CA THR A 52 -2.40 7.20 -3.52
C THR A 52 -2.74 7.91 -4.83
N GLY A 53 -2.02 8.98 -5.16
CA GLY A 53 -2.22 9.72 -6.40
C GLY A 53 -1.90 8.88 -7.65
N LEU A 54 -0.85 8.06 -7.61
CA LEU A 54 -0.51 7.14 -8.71
C LEU A 54 -1.57 6.06 -8.90
N ILE A 55 -2.05 5.44 -7.83
CA ILE A 55 -3.08 4.40 -7.88
C ILE A 55 -4.38 4.96 -8.47
N ARG A 56 -4.85 6.13 -8.03
CA ARG A 56 -6.07 6.76 -8.58
C ARG A 56 -5.97 7.06 -10.08
N ARG A 57 -4.77 7.33 -10.61
CA ARG A 57 -4.54 7.51 -12.05
C ARG A 57 -4.59 6.19 -12.82
N ILE A 58 -4.18 5.10 -12.20
CA ILE A 58 -4.18 3.76 -12.80
C ILE A 58 -5.59 3.17 -12.76
N ASN A 59 -6.27 3.29 -11.62
CA ASN A 59 -7.64 2.84 -11.43
C ASN A 59 -8.36 3.79 -10.46
N SER A 60 -9.40 4.47 -10.94
CA SER A 60 -10.18 5.43 -10.14
C SER A 60 -11.31 4.80 -9.32
N GLN A 61 -11.59 3.51 -9.52
CA GLN A 61 -12.69 2.79 -8.86
C GLN A 61 -12.28 2.18 -7.51
N VAL A 62 -10.98 2.07 -7.25
CA VAL A 62 -10.46 1.51 -5.99
C VAL A 62 -10.46 2.56 -4.89
N GLN A 63 -10.63 2.11 -3.65
CA GLN A 63 -10.49 2.96 -2.48
C GLN A 63 -9.02 3.13 -2.13
N THR A 64 -8.65 4.35 -1.72
CA THR A 64 -7.28 4.65 -1.29
C THR A 64 -7.31 5.48 -0.01
N LEU A 65 -6.55 5.06 0.99
CA LEU A 65 -6.35 5.74 2.26
C LEU A 65 -4.87 6.07 2.41
N SER A 66 -4.56 7.18 3.07
CA SER A 66 -3.18 7.55 3.42
C SER A 66 -3.09 7.82 4.90
N LEU A 67 -2.13 7.21 5.58
CA LEU A 67 -1.84 7.45 6.99
C LEU A 67 -0.48 8.14 7.12
N SER A 68 -0.50 9.34 7.67
CA SER A 68 0.70 10.09 8.03
C SER A 68 1.42 9.49 9.24
N ASP A 69 2.68 9.89 9.45
CA ASP A 69 3.49 9.41 10.58
C ASP A 69 2.78 9.58 11.93
N VAL A 70 2.10 10.72 12.14
CA VAL A 70 1.36 10.99 13.38
C VAL A 70 0.17 10.03 13.55
N GLU A 71 -0.56 9.75 12.48
CA GLU A 71 -1.69 8.83 12.51
C GLU A 71 -1.23 7.39 12.74
N ILE A 72 -0.10 6.99 12.15
CA ILE A 72 0.52 5.68 12.39
C ILE A 72 0.97 5.55 13.86
N VAL A 73 1.61 6.58 14.42
CA VAL A 73 2.02 6.58 15.83
C VAL A 73 0.81 6.45 16.75
N LYS A 74 -0.28 7.17 16.49
CA LYS A 74 -1.53 7.04 17.25
C LYS A 74 -2.16 5.65 17.14
N LEU A 75 -2.09 5.04 15.96
CA LEU A 75 -2.60 3.68 15.73
C LEU A 75 -1.80 2.63 16.51
N LEU A 76 -0.46 2.77 16.56
CA LEU A 76 0.43 1.82 17.23
C LEU A 76 0.50 2.03 18.76
N TYR A 77 0.34 3.28 19.21
CA TYR A 77 0.41 3.67 20.61
C TYR A 77 -0.82 4.52 20.97
N PRO A 78 -2.03 3.92 21.01
CA PRO A 78 -3.24 4.65 21.35
C PRO A 78 -3.13 5.20 22.77
N SER A 79 -3.37 6.50 22.94
CA SER A 79 -3.41 7.11 24.27
C SER A 79 -4.78 6.88 24.91
N GLU A 80 -4.86 6.85 26.25
CA GLU A 80 -6.14 6.71 26.97
C GLU A 80 -7.18 7.79 26.58
N ASN A 81 -6.71 8.92 26.02
CA ASN A 81 -7.55 10.03 25.59
C ASN A 81 -8.14 9.86 24.17
N ASP A 82 -7.67 8.88 23.38
CA ASP A 82 -8.18 8.61 22.03
C ASP A 82 -9.41 7.67 22.04
N ALA A 83 -9.60 6.89 23.10
CA ALA A 83 -10.73 5.97 23.27
C ALA A 83 -12.08 6.69 23.47
N SER A 84 -12.06 7.93 23.99
CA SER A 84 -13.26 8.72 24.26
C SER A 84 -13.84 9.41 23.01
N ALA A 85 -13.06 9.54 21.93
CA ALA A 85 -13.52 10.15 20.67
C ALA A 85 -14.33 9.19 19.78
N SER A 86 -14.31 7.88 20.06
CA SER A 86 -14.95 6.85 19.22
C SER A 86 -16.39 6.50 19.61
N LEU A 87 -16.97 7.15 20.64
CA LEU A 87 -18.32 6.87 21.16
C LEU A 87 -19.39 7.92 20.82
N THR A 88 -19.07 8.94 20.01
CA THR A 88 -20.01 10.03 19.65
C THR A 88 -20.09 10.33 18.15
N ALA A 89 -20.05 9.32 17.29
CA ALA A 89 -20.39 9.46 15.87
C ALA A 89 -21.40 8.40 15.42
#